data_AF-A0A9K3KAV2-F1
#
_entry.id   AF-A0A9K3KAV2-F1
#
_cell.length_a   1.000
_cell.length_b   1.000
_cell.length_c   1.000
_cell.angle_alpha   90.00
_cell.angle_beta   90.00
_cell.angle_gamma   90.00
#
_symmetry.space_group_name_H-M   'P 1'
#
loop_
_entity.id
_entity.type
_entity.pdbx_description
1 polymer ?
#
loop_
_entity_poly.entity_id
_entity_poly.type
_entity_poly.pdbx_seq_one_letter_code
_entity_poly.pdbx_strand_id
1 'polypeptide(L)'
;MTNFTTKPKWAYAFLVLGCEKSENRKGYQGFLNNIVVAVQRLWDMGSVADFVLFVQMSSSSTARSLPHEEEDLLRQLTIDVRYLPKMRSHIHETFYAVVQESFVC
;
A
#
# COMPACT_ATOMS: atom_id res chain seq x y z
N MET A 1 12.71 18.09 30.93
CA MET A 1 11.73 17.37 30.09
C MET A 1 12.49 16.66 28.98
N THR A 2 12.78 15.37 29.17
CA THR A 2 13.54 14.56 28.21
C THR A 2 12.58 14.03 27.15
N ASN A 3 12.64 14.61 25.95
CA ASN A 3 11.96 14.11 24.76
C ASN A 3 12.66 12.83 24.29
N PHE A 4 12.18 11.67 24.74
CA PHE A 4 12.48 10.42 24.06
C PHE A 4 11.55 10.33 22.85
N THR A 5 12.03 10.74 21.68
CA THR A 5 11.46 10.33 20.40
C THR A 5 11.75 8.84 20.22
N THR A 6 11.00 8.00 20.93
CA THR A 6 11.02 6.56 20.68
C THR A 6 10.40 6.36 19.30
N LYS A 7 11.24 6.04 18.32
CA LYS A 7 10.75 5.61 17.01
C LYS A 7 9.72 4.49 17.23
N PRO A 8 8.59 4.49 16.50
CA PRO A 8 7.64 3.39 16.54
C PRO A 8 8.39 2.09 16.30
N LYS A 9 8.23 1.14 17.24
CA LYS A 9 8.95 -0.14 17.23
C LYS A 9 8.39 -1.11 16.19
N TRP A 10 7.17 -0.84 15.72
CA TRP A 10 6.38 -1.75 14.90
C TRP A 10 5.74 -1.00 13.75
N ALA A 11 5.54 -1.72 12.64
CA ALA A 11 4.85 -1.20 11.47
C ALA A 11 3.90 -2.28 10.93
N TYR A 12 2.73 -1.85 10.46
CA TYR A 12 1.86 -2.67 9.62
C TYR A 12 2.17 -2.37 8.16
N ALA A 13 2.53 -3.42 7.42
CA ALA A 13 2.79 -3.34 5.99
C ALA A 13 1.64 -3.99 5.21
N PHE A 14 1.02 -3.23 4.32
CA PHE A 14 0.02 -3.70 3.38
C PHE A 14 0.64 -3.81 1.99
N LEU A 15 0.18 -4.76 1.19
CA LEU A 15 0.63 -4.96 -0.19
C LEU A 15 -0.60 -5.08 -1.10
N VAL A 16 -0.67 -4.22 -2.12
CA VAL A 16 -1.70 -4.26 -3.16
C VAL A 16 -1.01 -4.31 -4.52
N LEU A 17 -1.33 -5.35 -5.30
CA LEU A 17 -0.71 -5.63 -6.59
C LEU A 17 -1.71 -5.47 -7.74
N GLY A 18 -1.19 -5.24 -8.95
CA GLY A 18 -2.01 -5.21 -10.15
C GLY A 18 -2.99 -4.04 -10.20
N CYS A 19 -2.69 -2.91 -9.55
CA CYS A 19 -3.58 -1.74 -9.56
C CYS A 19 -3.73 -1.19 -10.98
N GLU A 20 -4.96 -1.16 -11.50
CA GLU A 20 -5.25 -0.69 -12.85
C GLU A 20 -6.36 0.36 -12.85
N LYS A 21 -6.07 1.54 -13.41
CA LYS A 21 -7.01 2.64 -13.61
C LYS A 21 -7.92 2.39 -14.83
N SER A 22 -8.57 1.25 -14.90
CA SER A 22 -9.57 0.95 -15.94
C SER A 22 -10.95 0.88 -15.29
N GLU A 23 -11.97 1.49 -15.92
CA GLU A 23 -13.36 1.43 -15.45
C GLU A 23 -13.85 0.00 -15.25
N ASN A 24 -13.30 -0.95 -16.02
CA ASN A 24 -13.66 -2.36 -15.96
C ASN A 24 -12.85 -3.17 -14.92
N ARG A 25 -11.85 -2.59 -14.25
CA ARG A 25 -10.94 -3.30 -13.33
C ARG A 25 -10.64 -2.50 -12.05
N LYS A 26 -11.67 -1.94 -11.42
CA LYS A 26 -11.58 -1.26 -10.12
C LYS A 26 -11.47 -2.19 -8.90
N GLY A 27 -11.12 -3.46 -9.09
CA GLY A 27 -11.05 -4.46 -8.01
C GLY A 27 -10.13 -4.06 -6.86
N TYR A 28 -9.07 -3.31 -7.14
CA TYR A 28 -8.10 -2.86 -6.14
C TYR A 28 -8.70 -1.88 -5.10
N GLN A 29 -9.75 -1.13 -5.45
CA GLN A 29 -10.35 -0.12 -4.56
C GLN A 29 -10.96 -0.75 -3.31
N GLY A 30 -11.50 -1.97 -3.41
CA GLY A 30 -11.99 -2.72 -2.26
C GLY A 30 -10.89 -3.04 -1.25
N PHE A 31 -9.65 -3.26 -1.71
CA PHE A 31 -8.50 -3.45 -0.83
C PHE A 31 -8.09 -2.13 -0.17
N LEU A 32 -8.08 -1.02 -0.91
CA LEU A 32 -7.80 0.30 -0.31
C LEU A 32 -8.81 0.64 0.79
N ASN A 33 -10.11 0.42 0.56
CA ASN A 33 -11.14 0.63 1.57
C ASN A 33 -10.96 -0.25 2.81
N ASN A 34 -10.58 -1.53 2.63
CA ASN A 34 -10.26 -2.40 3.75
C ASN A 34 -9.06 -1.89 4.56
N ILE A 35 -8.02 -1.40 3.89
CA ILE A 35 -6.84 -0.83 4.55
C ILE A 35 -7.24 0.40 5.36
N VAL A 36 -8.01 1.31 4.76
CA VAL A 36 -8.53 2.52 5.45
C VAL A 36 -9.29 2.14 6.72
N VAL A 37 -10.23 1.20 6.61
CA VAL A 37 -11.00 0.72 7.78
C VAL A 37 -10.09 0.06 8.82
N ALA A 38 -9.13 -0.76 8.40
CA ALA A 38 -8.20 -1.43 9.31
C ALA A 38 -7.32 -0.43 10.08
N VAL A 39 -6.75 0.56 9.39
CA VAL A 39 -5.91 1.61 9.99
C VAL A 39 -6.72 2.44 10.97
N GLN A 40 -7.93 2.88 10.59
CA GLN A 40 -8.81 3.62 11.49
C GLN A 40 -9.10 2.83 12.77
N ARG A 41 -9.44 1.54 12.65
CA ARG A 41 -9.68 0.68 13.82
C ARG A 41 -8.45 0.51 14.70
N LEU A 42 -7.27 0.37 14.10
CA LEU A 42 -6.02 0.25 14.85
C LEU A 42 -5.71 1.53 15.63
N TRP A 43 -5.99 2.70 15.05
CA TRP A 43 -5.90 3.97 15.77
C TRP A 43 -6.92 4.10 16.88
N ASP A 44 -8.18 3.72 16.64
CA ASP A 44 -9.23 3.74 17.67
C ASP A 44 -8.86 2.84 18.87
N MET A 45 -8.07 1.78 18.64
CA MET A 45 -7.54 0.88 19.67
C MET A 45 -6.22 1.38 20.32
N GLY A 46 -5.72 2.56 19.95
CA GLY A 46 -4.52 3.17 20.53
C GLY A 46 -3.20 2.68 19.93
N SER A 47 -3.20 2.13 18.70
CA SER A 47 -1.97 1.75 18.01
C SER A 47 -1.06 2.95 17.77
N VAL A 48 0.23 2.77 18.07
CA VAL A 48 1.31 3.73 17.78
C VAL A 48 2.27 3.23 16.69
N ALA A 49 1.87 2.19 15.96
CA ALA A 49 2.66 1.63 14.87
C ALA A 49 2.62 2.52 13.62
N ASP A 50 3.67 2.45 12.80
CA ASP A 50 3.65 3.04 11.46
C ASP A 50 2.77 2.20 10.52
N PHE A 51 2.20 2.85 9.52
CA PHE A 51 1.41 2.20 8.48
C PHE A 51 2.05 2.44 7.12
N VAL A 52 2.42 1.35 6.43
CA VAL A 52 3.05 1.42 5.11
C VAL A 52 2.21 0.63 4.12
N LEU A 53 1.92 1.22 2.97
CA LEU A 53 1.22 0.56 1.88
C LEU A 53 2.16 0.46 0.68
N PHE A 54 2.52 -0.76 0.31
CA PHE A 54 3.21 -1.06 -0.93
C PHE A 54 2.20 -1.24 -2.06
N VAL A 55 2.35 -0.46 -3.13
CA VAL A 55 1.49 -0.50 -4.31
C VAL A 55 2.29 -0.90 -5.52
N GLN A 56 1.84 -1.92 -6.23
CA GLN A 56 2.33 -2.23 -7.57
C GLN A 56 1.23 -1.95 -8.59
N MET A 57 1.49 -1.00 -9.50
CA MET A 57 0.63 -0.76 -10.64
C MET A 57 0.69 -1.94 -11.61
N SER A 58 -0.43 -2.29 -12.22
CA SER A 58 -0.46 -3.35 -13.23
C SER A 58 0.47 -3.03 -14.40
N SER A 59 1.11 -4.06 -14.95
CA SER A 59 1.95 -4.04 -16.14
C SER A 59 1.18 -3.57 -17.38
N SER A 60 -0.13 -3.82 -17.45
CA SER A 60 -0.99 -3.32 -18.54
C SER A 60 -1.40 -1.86 -18.37
N SER A 61 -1.27 -1.30 -17.16
CA SER A 61 -1.65 0.08 -16.91
C SER A 61 -0.57 1.05 -17.41
N THR A 62 -0.96 2.18 -17.99
CA THR A 62 -0.04 3.30 -18.25
C THR A 62 0.22 4.15 -17.00
N ALA A 63 -0.63 4.04 -15.98
CA ALA A 63 -0.51 4.80 -14.73
C ALA A 63 0.74 4.37 -13.94
N ARG A 64 1.43 5.33 -13.33
CA ARG A 64 2.60 5.08 -12.47
C ARG A 64 2.27 5.13 -10.98
N SER A 65 1.10 5.66 -10.65
CA SER A 65 0.62 5.87 -9.30
C SER A 65 -0.89 5.69 -9.24
N LEU A 66 -1.42 5.58 -8.03
CA LEU A 66 -2.84 5.69 -7.77
C LEU A 66 -3.37 7.08 -8.21
N PRO A 67 -4.65 7.19 -8.56
CA PRO A 67 -5.37 8.46 -8.63
C PRO A 67 -5.11 9.36 -7.42
N HIS A 68 -5.06 10.67 -7.67
CA HIS A 68 -4.77 11.68 -6.65
C HIS A 68 -5.72 11.61 -5.45
N GLU A 69 -7.02 11.42 -5.69
CA GLU A 69 -8.04 11.29 -4.64
C GLU A 69 -7.78 10.10 -3.70
N GLU A 70 -7.29 8.99 -4.26
CA GLU A 70 -6.98 7.78 -3.48
C GLU A 70 -5.69 7.98 -2.67
N GLU A 71 -4.67 8.61 -3.25
CA GLU A 71 -3.45 8.96 -2.51
C GLU A 71 -3.73 9.95 -1.37
N ASP A 72 -4.56 10.95 -1.62
CA ASP A 72 -4.87 11.98 -0.62
C ASP A 72 -5.61 11.37 0.57
N LEU A 73 -6.56 10.46 0.33
CA LEU A 73 -7.24 9.72 1.38
C LEU A 73 -6.26 8.91 2.24
N LEU A 74 -5.32 8.20 1.61
CA LEU A 74 -4.33 7.39 2.31
C LEU A 74 -3.35 8.26 3.12
N ARG A 75 -2.94 9.41 2.58
CA ARG A 75 -2.05 10.36 3.27
C ARG A 75 -2.72 11.04 4.47
N GLN A 76 -4.02 11.35 4.39
CA GLN A 76 -4.78 11.86 5.53
C GLN A 76 -4.79 10.88 6.70
N LEU A 77 -4.70 9.57 6.42
CA LEU A 77 -4.56 8.51 7.43
C LEU A 77 -3.10 8.21 7.80
N THR A 78 -2.15 9.08 7.45
CA THR A 78 -0.71 8.91 7.76
C THR A 78 -0.16 7.56 7.27
N ILE A 79 -0.70 7.03 6.18
CA ILE A 79 -0.19 5.81 5.54
C ILE A 79 0.93 6.21 4.58
N ASP A 80 2.14 5.66 4.77
CA ASP A 80 3.28 5.83 3.87
C ASP A 80 3.08 4.95 2.61
N VAL A 81 2.74 5.57 1.49
CA VAL A 81 2.50 4.87 0.22
C VAL A 81 3.81 4.74 -0.55
N ARG A 82 4.24 3.49 -0.79
CA ARG A 82 5.46 3.17 -1.54
C ARG A 82 5.13 2.40 -2.81
N TYR A 83 5.59 2.92 -3.94
CA TYR A 83 5.39 2.27 -5.23
C TYR A 83 6.49 1.26 -5.53
N LEU A 84 6.08 0.03 -5.81
CA LEU A 84 6.96 -1.02 -6.31
C LEU A 84 7.10 -0.92 -7.83
N PRO A 85 8.24 -1.36 -8.40
CA PRO A 85 8.41 -1.48 -9.83
C PRO A 85 7.30 -2.34 -10.45
N LYS A 86 6.88 -2.01 -11.67
CA LYS A 86 5.94 -2.84 -12.43
C LYS A 86 6.59 -4.16 -12.80
N MET A 87 5.80 -5.23 -12.77
CA MET A 87 6.21 -6.51 -13.32
C MET A 87 6.34 -6.44 -14.84
N ARG A 88 7.24 -7.25 -15.38
CA ARG A 88 7.44 -7.36 -16.84
C ARG A 88 6.22 -7.93 -17.57
N SER A 89 5.37 -8.69 -16.86
CA SER A 89 4.20 -9.35 -17.42
C SER A 89 3.11 -9.51 -16.36
N HIS A 90 1.85 -9.45 -16.79
CA HIS A 90 0.66 -9.66 -15.96
C HIS A 90 0.63 -11.04 -15.29
N ILE A 91 1.28 -12.05 -15.89
CA ILE A 91 1.38 -13.40 -15.31
C ILE A 91 2.20 -13.39 -14.02
N HIS A 92 3.09 -12.41 -13.86
CA HIS A 92 3.94 -12.25 -12.68
C HIS A 92 3.35 -11.26 -11.66
N GLU A 93 2.16 -10.71 -11.87
CA GLU A 93 1.44 -9.88 -10.89
C GLU A 93 0.81 -10.73 -9.79
N THR A 94 1.62 -11.59 -9.16
CA THR A 94 1.21 -12.46 -8.08
C THR A 94 2.00 -12.13 -6.83
N PHE A 95 1.39 -12.37 -5.66
CA PHE A 95 2.04 -12.17 -4.37
C PHE A 95 3.40 -12.86 -4.30
N TYR A 96 3.48 -14.12 -4.74
CA TYR A 96 4.71 -14.92 -4.68
C TYR A 96 5.86 -14.32 -5.50
N ALA A 97 5.58 -13.86 -6.73
CA ALA A 97 6.60 -13.26 -7.57
C ALA A 97 7.15 -11.97 -6.96
N VAL A 98 6.28 -11.10 -6.43
CA VAL A 98 6.70 -9.85 -5.78
C VAL A 98 7.53 -10.11 -4.52
N VAL A 99 7.12 -11.09 -3.70
CA VAL A 99 7.88 -11.46 -2.50
C VAL A 99 9.25 -12.04 -2.87
N GLN A 100 9.33 -12.88 -3.91
CA GLN A 100 10.63 -13.38 -4.40
C GLN A 100 11.53 -12.25 -4.90
N GLU A 101 11.03 -11.28 -5.66
CA GLU A 101 11.84 -10.15 -6.13
C GLU A 101 12.27 -9.20 -5.00
N SER A 102 11.43 -9.02 -3.97
CA SER A 102 11.68 -8.04 -2.90
C SER A 102 12.56 -8.57 -1.77
N PHE A 103 12.58 -9.89 -1.53
CA PHE A 103 13.26 -10.50 -0.36
C PHE A 103 14.46 -11.40 -0.71
N VAL A 104 14.85 -11.51 -1.99
CA VAL A 104 16.02 -12.31 -2.42
C VAL A 104 17.23 -11.41 -2.78
N CYS A 105 17.37 -10.26 -2.10
CA CYS A 105 18.60 -9.46 -2.14
C CYS A 105 19.45 -9.70 -0.89
#